data_AF-A0A7J2NQ96-F1
#
_entry.id   AF-A0A7J2NQ96-F1
#
_cell.length_a   1.000
_cell.length_b   1.000
_cell.length_c   1.000
_cell.angle_alpha   90.00
_cell.angle_beta   90.00
_cell.angle_gamma   90.00
#
_symmetry.space_group_name_H-M   'P 1'
#
loop_
_entity.id
_entity.type
_entity.pdbx_description
1 polymer ?
#
loop_
_entity_poly.entity_id
_entity_poly.type
_entity_poly.pdbx_seq_one_letter_code
_entity_poly.pdbx_strand_id
1 'polypeptide(L)'
;MKDAKNDERFFSVELRSKTSLKNITMTNGSNDGVLVEGTIGKLVQATFEEDLILEVVGEKGVLRINLEQKELKKPAEVKKQK
;
A
#
# COMPACT_ATOMS: atom_id res chain seq x y z
N MET A 1 -31.08 -7.70 -5.07
CA MET A 1 -29.99 -7.85 -6.07
C MET A 1 -29.66 -6.46 -6.57
N LYS A 2 -28.47 -5.87 -6.45
CA LYS A 2 -27.14 -6.31 -6.01
C LYS A 2 -26.61 -5.17 -5.16
N ASP A 3 -26.20 -5.44 -3.92
CA ASP A 3 -25.29 -4.53 -3.24
C ASP A 3 -24.01 -4.50 -4.08
N ALA A 4 -23.73 -3.36 -4.70
CA ALA A 4 -22.40 -3.07 -5.22
C ALA A 4 -21.49 -2.99 -3.99
N LYS A 5 -21.01 -4.15 -3.52
CA LYS A 5 -19.96 -4.22 -2.52
C LYS A 5 -18.77 -3.48 -3.09
N ASN A 6 -18.50 -2.32 -2.51
CA ASN A 6 -17.43 -1.40 -2.83
C ASN A 6 -16.13 -2.16 -3.16
N ASP A 7 -15.59 -1.97 -4.37
CA ASP A 7 -14.22 -2.40 -4.75
C ASP A 7 -13.14 -1.52 -4.07
N GLU A 8 -13.47 -0.94 -2.92
CA GLU A 8 -12.57 -0.07 -2.16
C GLU A 8 -11.46 -0.88 -1.51
N ARG A 9 -10.24 -0.35 -1.66
CA ARG A 9 -9.05 -0.90 -1.03
C ARG A 9 -8.69 -0.03 0.18
N PHE A 10 -8.66 -0.66 1.34
CA PHE A 10 -8.25 -0.06 2.60
C PHE A 10 -6.77 -0.31 2.80
N PHE A 11 -6.05 0.75 3.16
CA PHE A 11 -4.68 0.66 3.57
C PHE A 11 -4.50 1.34 4.93
N SER A 12 -3.51 0.88 5.67
CA SER A 12 -3.06 1.55 6.89
C SER A 12 -1.53 1.57 6.90
N VAL A 13 -0.98 2.66 7.47
CA VAL A 13 0.44 2.75 7.75
C VAL A 13 0.61 3.07 9.23
N GLU A 14 1.31 2.19 9.93
CA GLU A 14 1.69 2.38 11.32
C GLU A 14 3.18 2.75 11.36
N LEU A 15 3.50 3.94 11.86
CA LEU A 15 4.87 4.42 11.96
C LEU A 15 5.29 4.46 13.44
N ARG A 16 6.50 3.96 13.74
CA ARG A 16 7.05 3.96 15.11
C ARG A 16 7.30 5.35 15.67
N SER A 17 7.44 6.35 14.80
CA SER A 17 7.70 7.75 15.18
C SER A 17 7.13 8.71 14.14
N LYS A 18 6.63 9.86 14.62
CA LYS A 18 6.19 10.99 13.77
C LYS A 18 7.29 11.51 12.85
N THR A 19 8.57 11.35 13.23
CA THR A 19 9.71 11.74 12.37
C THR A 19 9.86 10.88 11.11
N SER A 20 9.17 9.75 11.03
CA SER A 20 9.13 8.90 9.82
C SER A 20 8.04 9.34 8.84
N LEU A 21 7.17 10.26 9.26
CA LEU A 21 6.21 10.94 8.40
C LEU A 21 6.88 12.20 7.83
N LYS A 22 6.95 12.29 6.50
CA LYS A 22 7.58 13.41 5.79
C LYS A 22 6.57 14.54 5.57
N ASN A 23 5.37 14.21 5.12
CA ASN A 23 4.37 15.20 4.76
C ASN A 23 2.95 14.62 4.79
N ILE A 24 1.97 15.44 5.19
CA ILE A 24 0.54 15.21 4.94
C ILE A 24 0.02 16.47 4.29
N THR A 25 -0.45 16.36 3.05
CA THR A 25 -1.07 17.48 2.33
C THR A 25 -2.52 17.14 2.05
N MET A 26 -3.42 18.00 2.49
CA MET A 26 -4.85 17.96 2.19
C MET A 26 -5.15 19.18 1.33
N THR A 27 -5.50 18.96 0.06
CA THR A 27 -5.84 20.06 -0.84
C THR A 27 -7.33 20.33 -0.75
N ASN A 28 -7.72 21.55 -0.36
CA ASN A 28 -9.10 21.99 -0.38
C ASN A 28 -9.37 22.68 -1.72
N GLY A 29 -10.23 22.11 -2.57
CA GLY A 29 -10.54 22.65 -3.90
C GLY A 29 -11.28 21.66 -4.80
N SER A 30 -11.36 21.92 -6.10
CA SER A 30 -12.02 21.00 -7.07
C SER A 30 -11.31 19.63 -7.22
N ASN A 31 -10.17 19.45 -6.55
CA ASN A 31 -9.40 18.22 -6.50
C ASN A 31 -9.11 17.92 -5.01
N ASP A 32 -10.07 17.29 -4.32
CA ASP A 32 -10.00 16.91 -2.89
C ASP A 32 -9.04 15.73 -2.66
N GLY A 33 -7.78 15.93 -3.02
CA GLY A 33 -6.70 14.95 -2.84
C GLY A 33 -6.08 15.02 -1.44
N VAL A 34 -5.73 13.85 -0.91
CA VAL A 34 -4.87 13.73 0.28
C VAL A 34 -3.60 12.98 -0.11
N LEU A 35 -2.44 13.57 0.15
CA LEU A 35 -1.13 12.95 -0.02
C LEU A 35 -0.52 12.69 1.35
N VAL A 36 -0.14 11.44 1.61
CA VAL A 36 0.59 11.01 2.81
C VAL A 36 1.95 10.46 2.37
N GLU A 37 3.02 11.16 2.72
CA GLU A 37 4.39 10.74 2.42
C GLU A 37 5.14 10.40 3.71
N GLY A 38 5.85 9.27 3.72
CA GLY A 38 6.68 8.83 4.84
C GLY A 38 7.57 7.67 4.45
N THR A 39 8.25 7.08 5.44
CA THR A 39 9.09 5.90 5.24
C THR A 39 8.82 4.85 6.32
N ILE A 40 8.69 3.59 5.92
CA ILE A 40 8.69 2.44 6.84
C ILE A 40 10.11 1.96 7.17
N GLY A 41 11.16 2.65 6.70
CA GLY A 41 12.55 2.23 6.87
C GLY A 41 12.98 1.16 5.87
N LYS A 42 14.08 0.45 6.14
CA LYS A 42 14.50 -0.68 5.30
C LYS A 42 13.47 -1.81 5.40
N LEU A 43 13.27 -2.52 4.29
CA LEU A 43 12.39 -3.68 4.24
C LEU A 43 12.94 -4.80 5.15
N VAL A 44 12.09 -5.28 6.05
CA VAL A 44 12.36 -6.45 6.89
C VAL A 44 11.66 -7.67 6.31
N GLN A 45 10.37 -7.54 5.98
CA GLN A 45 9.58 -8.61 5.35
C GLN A 45 8.41 -8.04 4.54
N ALA A 46 7.95 -8.81 3.56
CA ALA A 46 6.68 -8.58 2.86
C ALA A 46 5.97 -9.93 2.70
N THR A 47 4.74 -10.02 3.20
CA THR A 47 3.98 -11.28 3.28
C THR A 47 2.51 -11.05 3.00
N PHE A 48 1.86 -12.07 2.44
CA PHE A 48 0.40 -12.11 2.35
C PHE A 48 -0.15 -12.81 3.59
N GLU A 49 -1.09 -12.17 4.28
CA GLU A 49 -1.93 -12.82 5.30
C GLU A 49 -3.20 -13.35 4.63
N GLU A 50 -3.40 -14.66 4.74
CA GLU A 50 -4.57 -15.38 4.20
C GLU A 50 -4.85 -15.09 2.71
N ASP A 51 -3.81 -14.74 1.93
CA ASP A 51 -3.90 -14.31 0.52
C ASP A 51 -4.77 -13.06 0.26
N LEU A 52 -5.20 -12.34 1.30
CA LEU A 52 -6.13 -11.20 1.25
C LEU A 52 -5.50 -9.85 1.61
N ILE A 53 -4.44 -9.86 2.42
CA ILE A 53 -3.79 -8.65 2.92
C ILE A 53 -2.30 -8.73 2.61
N LEU A 54 -1.76 -7.73 1.94
CA LEU A 54 -0.31 -7.55 1.82
C LEU A 54 0.18 -6.73 3.02
N GLU A 55 0.97 -7.36 3.88
CA GLU A 55 1.71 -6.72 4.95
C GLU A 55 3.16 -6.48 4.52
N VAL A 56 3.62 -5.23 4.60
CA VAL A 56 5.01 -4.84 4.35
C VAL A 56 5.58 -4.24 5.63
N VAL A 57 6.48 -4.96 6.27
CA VAL A 57 7.15 -4.55 7.51
C VAL A 57 8.52 -3.98 7.18
N GLY A 58 8.76 -2.77 7.66
CA GLY A 58 10.08 -2.16 7.67
C GLY A 58 10.55 -1.80 9.08
N GLU A 59 11.81 -1.37 9.19
CA GLU A 59 12.45 -1.04 10.47
C GLU A 59 11.73 0.09 11.26
N LYS A 60 10.93 0.92 10.60
CA LYS A 60 10.27 2.10 11.18
C LYS A 60 8.75 2.06 11.11
N GLY A 61 8.15 1.01 10.55
CA GLY A 61 6.71 0.92 10.45
C GLY A 61 6.21 -0.27 9.65
N VAL A 62 4.90 -0.38 9.54
CA VAL A 62 4.19 -1.44 8.82
C VAL A 62 3.17 -0.80 7.90
N LEU A 63 3.17 -1.21 6.62
CA LEU A 63 2.12 -0.88 5.66
C LEU A 63 1.26 -2.12 5.45
N ARG A 64 -0.06 -1.99 5.60
CA ARG A 64 -1.02 -3.04 5.28
C ARG A 64 -1.99 -2.53 4.22
N ILE A 65 -2.30 -3.38 3.24
CA ILE A 65 -3.32 -3.12 2.23
C ILE A 65 -4.10 -4.40 1.94
N ASN A 66 -5.43 -4.31 1.83
CA ASN A 66 -6.29 -5.43 1.44
C ASN A 66 -6.18 -5.73 -0.08
N LEU A 67 -5.02 -6.25 -0.47
CA LEU A 67 -4.71 -6.64 -1.84
C LEU A 67 -4.66 -8.16 -1.91
N GLU A 68 -5.44 -8.77 -2.80
CA GLU A 68 -5.38 -10.22 -2.96
C GLU A 68 -4.17 -10.62 -3.79
N GLN A 69 -3.52 -11.73 -3.43
CA GLN A 69 -2.30 -12.17 -4.12
C GLN A 69 -2.54 -12.38 -5.64
N LYS A 70 -3.73 -12.85 -6.01
CA LYS A 70 -4.12 -13.09 -7.42
C LYS A 70 -4.25 -11.81 -8.26
N GLU A 71 -4.38 -10.65 -7.62
CA GLU A 71 -4.50 -9.34 -8.27
C GLU A 71 -3.13 -8.75 -8.65
N LEU A 72 -2.05 -9.29 -8.09
CA LEU A 72 -0.70 -8.88 -8.47
C LEU A 72 -0.43 -9.27 -9.93
N LYS A 73 -0.12 -8.26 -10.75
CA LYS A 73 0.40 -8.50 -12.09
C LYS A 73 1.75 -9.22 -11.97
N LYS A 74 1.87 -10.36 -12.62
CA LYS A 74 3.17 -11.02 -12.79
C LYS A 74 4.09 -10.06 -13.56
N PRO A 75 5.38 -9.96 -13.21
CA PRO A 75 6.33 -9.23 -14.02
C PRO A 75 6.21 -9.70 -15.48
N ALA A 76 6.08 -8.76 -16.41
CA ALA A 76 6.13 -9.10 -17.82
C ALA A 76 7.49 -9.77 -18.07
N GLU A 77 7.49 -11.03 -18.52
CA GLU A 77 8.70 -11.67 -18.98
C GLU A 77 9.28 -10.79 -20.09
N VAL A 78 10.40 -10.13 -19.81
CA VAL A 78 11.19 -9.48 -20.85
C VAL A 78 11.68 -10.60 -21.75
N LYS A 79 10.95 -10.85 -22.85
CA LYS A 79 11.43 -11.73 -23.91
C LYS A 79 12.73 -11.13 -24.41
N LYS A 80 13.86 -11.70 -23.99
CA LYS A 80 15.16 -11.42 -24.60
C LYS A 80 15.05 -11.85 -26.06
N GLN A 81 14.78 -10.89 -26.95
CA GLN A 81 14.95 -11.09 -28.37
C GLN A 81 16.43 -11.38 -28.61
N LYS A 82 16.71 -12.58 -29.11
CA LYS A 82 18.03 -13.01 -29.59
C LYS A 82 18.33 -12.35 -30.92
#